data_AF-A0A1Q7MST1-F1
#
_entry.id   AF-A0A1Q7MST1-F1
#
_cell.length_a   1.000
_cell.length_b   1.000
_cell.length_c   1.000
_cell.angle_alpha   90.00
_cell.angle_beta   90.00
_cell.angle_gamma   90.00
#
_symmetry.space_group_name_H-M   'P 1'
#
loop_
_entity.id
_entity.type
_entity.pdbx_description
1 polymer ?
#
loop_
_entity_poly.entity_id
_entity_poly.type
_entity_poly.pdbx_seq_one_letter_code
_entity_poly.pdbx_strand_id
1 'polypeptide(L)'
;SQFMPTVIQVLASDAELEAKVTRIIELELDHLARAPYLPGYIISEVTHHPERARQLIASVTGRAPEDVRPQVVAMLRKQIDARVKSRRMRPIAPEQFVVNLMALCIFPFAARPMIAAMLGMDQQAFEQFIARRRQDLPAFFLGALRP
;
A
#
# COMPACT_ATOMS: atom_id res chain seq x y z
N SER A 1 -13.08 9.56 8.19
CA SER A 1 -11.95 8.60 8.17
C SER A 1 -10.66 9.38 7.90
N GLN A 2 -9.62 9.27 8.74
CA GLN A 2 -8.32 9.98 8.57
C GLN A 2 -7.23 9.10 7.91
N PHE A 3 -7.61 7.94 7.38
CA PHE A 3 -6.67 6.92 6.91
C PHE A 3 -5.75 7.40 5.77
N MET A 4 -6.33 7.77 4.62
CA MET A 4 -5.54 8.19 3.46
C MET A 4 -4.69 9.45 3.71
N PRO A 5 -5.20 10.51 4.40
CA PRO A 5 -4.35 11.62 4.81
C PRO A 5 -3.11 11.19 5.61
N THR A 6 -3.25 10.20 6.49
CA THR A 6 -2.13 9.67 7.28
C THR A 6 -1.12 8.94 6.40
N VAL A 7 -1.59 8.10 5.47
CA VAL A 7 -0.70 7.39 4.51
C VAL A 7 0.12 8.39 3.69
N ILE A 8 -0.53 9.45 3.20
CA ILE A 8 0.12 10.53 2.45
C ILE A 8 1.19 11.23 3.31
N GLN A 9 0.86 11.58 4.55
CA GLN A 9 1.81 12.21 5.47
C GLN A 9 3.03 11.31 5.74
N VAL A 10 2.80 10.01 5.96
CA VAL A 10 3.89 9.04 6.15
C VAL A 10 4.78 8.96 4.91
N LEU A 11 4.19 8.90 3.71
CA LEU A 11 4.94 8.85 2.45
C LEU A 11 5.71 10.15 2.16
N ALA A 12 5.17 11.31 2.53
CA ALA A 12 5.77 12.62 2.30
C ALA A 12 6.77 13.08 3.39
N SER A 13 6.88 12.38 4.52
CA SER A 13 7.77 12.75 5.64
C SER A 13 9.26 12.52 5.34
N ASP A 14 10.15 13.03 6.20
CA ASP A 14 11.59 12.74 6.14
C ASP A 14 11.99 11.42 6.84
N ALA A 15 11.03 10.61 7.30
CA ALA A 15 11.33 9.33 7.95
C ALA A 15 12.08 8.37 7.02
N GLU A 16 12.90 7.47 7.58
CA GLU A 16 13.60 6.46 6.80
C GLU A 16 12.64 5.53 6.04
N LEU A 17 13.06 5.01 4.88
CA LEU A 17 12.21 4.15 4.04
C LEU A 17 11.70 2.92 4.80
N GLU A 18 12.51 2.33 5.67
CA GLU A 18 12.13 1.17 6.49
C GLU A 18 10.98 1.51 7.43
N ALA A 19 11.04 2.67 8.08
CA ALA A 19 9.99 3.15 8.97
C ALA A 19 8.71 3.46 8.18
N LYS A 20 8.83 4.06 6.99
CA LYS A 20 7.69 4.31 6.09
C LYS A 20 7.01 3.01 5.68
N VAL A 21 7.78 2.03 5.21
CA VAL A 21 7.26 0.71 4.77
C VAL A 21 6.52 0.03 5.91
N THR A 22 7.15 -0.08 7.08
CA THR A 22 6.55 -0.72 8.26
C THR A 22 5.26 -0.02 8.65
N ARG A 23 5.29 1.31 8.73
CA ARG A 23 4.12 2.10 9.16
C ARG A 23 2.96 2.02 8.16
N ILE A 24 3.24 2.05 6.86
CA ILE A 24 2.22 1.92 5.82
C ILE A 24 1.57 0.54 5.89
N ILE A 25 2.37 -0.52 5.98
CA ILE A 25 1.84 -1.90 6.09
C ILE A 25 0.91 -2.02 7.30
N GLU A 26 1.31 -1.51 8.46
CA GLU A 26 0.46 -1.52 9.66
C GLU A 26 -0.86 -0.78 9.45
N LEU A 27 -0.79 0.46 8.94
CA LEU A 27 -1.96 1.29 8.69
C LEU A 27 -2.91 0.63 7.70
N GLU A 28 -2.40 0.16 6.57
CA GLU A 28 -3.16 -0.50 5.52
C GLU A 28 -3.85 -1.76 6.05
N LEU A 29 -3.09 -2.67 6.66
CA LEU A 29 -3.66 -3.92 7.16
C LEU A 29 -4.68 -3.68 8.28
N ASP A 30 -4.49 -2.69 9.14
CA ASP A 30 -5.48 -2.29 10.16
C ASP A 30 -6.77 -1.77 9.53
N HIS A 31 -6.65 -0.94 8.48
CA HIS A 31 -7.81 -0.39 7.80
C HIS A 31 -8.58 -1.48 7.05
N LEU A 32 -7.85 -2.33 6.32
CA LEU A 32 -8.41 -3.43 5.54
C LEU A 32 -9.04 -4.51 6.41
N ALA A 33 -8.47 -4.81 7.59
CA ALA A 33 -9.08 -5.74 8.54
C ALA A 33 -10.44 -5.25 9.06
N ARG A 34 -10.62 -3.92 9.19
CA ARG A 34 -11.92 -3.33 9.61
C ARG A 34 -12.95 -3.27 8.49
N ALA A 35 -12.51 -3.23 7.23
CA ALA A 35 -13.40 -3.22 6.07
C ALA A 35 -12.90 -4.17 4.95
N PRO A 36 -12.90 -5.50 5.16
CA PRO A 36 -12.26 -6.47 4.25
C PRO A 36 -12.85 -6.52 2.85
N TYR A 37 -14.13 -6.14 2.69
CA TYR A 37 -14.85 -6.13 1.42
C TYR A 37 -14.53 -4.89 0.56
N LEU A 38 -14.00 -3.83 1.18
CA LEU A 38 -13.86 -2.52 0.55
C LEU A 38 -12.92 -2.55 -0.68
N PRO A 39 -11.77 -3.24 -0.67
CA PRO A 39 -10.91 -3.32 -1.86
C PRO A 39 -11.58 -3.94 -3.08
N GLY A 40 -12.25 -5.08 -2.88
CA GLY A 40 -12.95 -5.77 -3.97
C GLY A 40 -14.07 -4.90 -4.54
N TYR A 41 -14.81 -4.23 -3.65
CA TYR A 41 -15.84 -3.27 -4.05
C TYR A 41 -15.26 -2.11 -4.88
N ILE A 42 -14.21 -1.42 -4.40
CA ILE A 42 -13.60 -0.28 -5.11
C ILE A 42 -13.08 -0.71 -6.48
N ILE A 43 -12.40 -1.85 -6.57
CA ILE A 43 -11.87 -2.36 -7.86
C ILE A 43 -13.01 -2.65 -8.82
N SER A 44 -14.07 -3.33 -8.36
CA SER A 44 -15.24 -3.62 -9.18
C SER A 44 -15.92 -2.33 -9.66
N GLU A 45 -16.11 -1.37 -8.76
CA GLU A 45 -16.76 -0.08 -9.03
C GLU A 45 -15.99 0.71 -10.09
N VAL A 46 -14.67 0.87 -9.94
CA VAL A 46 -13.83 1.59 -10.90
C VAL A 46 -13.69 0.85 -12.23
N THR A 47 -13.77 -0.47 -12.23
CA THR A 47 -13.72 -1.27 -13.48
C THR A 47 -14.97 -1.05 -14.33
N HIS A 48 -16.15 -0.97 -13.71
CA HIS A 48 -17.41 -0.76 -14.42
C HIS A 48 -17.72 0.72 -14.67
N HIS A 49 -17.20 1.60 -13.81
CA HIS A 49 -17.41 3.05 -13.85
C HIS A 49 -16.08 3.81 -13.69
N PRO A 50 -15.18 3.79 -14.71
CA PRO A 50 -13.86 4.41 -14.63
C PRO A 50 -13.89 5.91 -14.28
N GLU A 51 -14.96 6.61 -14.69
CA GLU A 51 -15.22 8.01 -14.37
C GLU A 51 -15.34 8.27 -12.86
N ARG A 52 -15.77 7.27 -12.07
CA ARG A 52 -15.90 7.38 -10.60
C ARG A 52 -14.56 7.33 -9.88
N ALA A 53 -13.48 6.90 -10.53
CA ALA A 53 -12.15 6.78 -9.90
C ALA A 53 -11.71 8.10 -9.23
N ARG A 54 -11.86 9.23 -9.95
CA ARG A 54 -11.51 10.55 -9.39
C ARG A 54 -12.35 10.91 -8.17
N GLN A 55 -13.66 10.67 -8.23
CA GLN A 55 -14.58 10.98 -7.13
C GLN A 55 -14.32 10.10 -5.91
N LEU A 56 -14.02 8.81 -6.12
CA LEU A 56 -13.62 7.89 -5.06
C LEU A 56 -12.31 8.31 -4.42
N ILE A 57 -11.28 8.66 -5.21
CA ILE A 57 -10.01 9.12 -4.63
C ILE A 57 -10.25 10.42 -3.83
N ALA A 58 -11.00 11.36 -4.36
CA ALA A 58 -11.32 12.61 -3.67
C ALA A 58 -12.08 12.37 -2.36
N SER A 59 -13.04 11.44 -2.33
CA SER A 59 -13.83 11.15 -1.14
C SER A 59 -13.02 10.46 -0.03
N VAL A 60 -12.07 9.60 -0.40
CA VAL A 60 -11.26 8.86 0.59
C VAL A 60 -10.04 9.68 1.05
N THR A 61 -9.44 10.48 0.16
CA THR A 61 -8.25 11.31 0.49
C THR A 61 -8.61 12.69 1.02
N GLY A 62 -9.83 13.19 0.76
CA GLY A 62 -10.24 14.57 1.05
C GLY A 62 -9.49 15.62 0.22
N ARG A 63 -8.77 15.22 -0.83
CA ARG A 63 -7.93 16.07 -1.69
C ARG A 63 -8.05 15.65 -3.15
N ALA A 64 -7.73 16.55 -4.08
CA ALA A 64 -7.56 16.12 -5.46
C ALA A 64 -6.27 15.30 -5.60
N PRO A 65 -6.22 14.27 -6.47
CA PRO A 65 -5.00 13.48 -6.71
C PRO A 65 -3.79 14.35 -7.09
N GLU A 66 -4.08 15.45 -7.79
CA GLU A 66 -3.12 16.43 -8.30
C GLU A 66 -2.33 17.12 -7.18
N ASP A 67 -2.94 17.30 -5.99
CA ASP A 67 -2.35 18.04 -4.86
C ASP A 67 -1.40 17.17 -4.03
N VAL A 68 -1.57 15.85 -4.10
CA VAL A 68 -0.89 14.87 -3.23
C VAL A 68 0.32 14.27 -3.93
N ARG A 69 0.15 13.93 -5.21
CA ARG A 69 1.15 13.19 -6.00
C ARG A 69 2.54 13.87 -6.02
N PRO A 70 2.68 15.19 -6.27
CA PRO A 70 4.00 15.80 -6.42
C PRO A 70 4.87 15.69 -5.17
N GLN A 71 4.28 15.87 -3.99
CA GLN A 71 5.01 15.90 -2.72
C GLN A 71 5.54 14.51 -2.34
N VAL A 72 4.70 13.48 -2.49
CA VAL A 72 5.08 12.07 -2.25
C VAL A 72 6.16 11.62 -3.23
N VAL A 73 5.96 11.87 -4.52
CA VAL A 73 6.91 11.45 -5.56
C VAL A 73 8.27 12.13 -5.38
N ALA A 74 8.29 13.43 -5.09
CA ALA A 74 9.54 14.17 -4.87
C ALA A 74 10.32 13.62 -3.66
N MET A 75 9.63 13.38 -2.54
CA MET A 75 10.26 12.86 -1.33
C MET A 75 10.84 11.45 -1.55
N LEU A 76 10.03 10.53 -2.07
CA LEU A 76 10.48 9.16 -2.34
C LEU A 76 11.64 9.13 -3.34
N ARG A 77 11.57 9.94 -4.41
CA ARG A 77 12.65 10.03 -5.40
C ARG A 77 13.96 10.43 -4.74
N LYS A 78 13.95 11.50 -3.94
CA LYS A 78 15.13 11.96 -3.17
C LYS A 78 15.72 10.84 -2.32
N GLN A 79 14.88 10.10 -1.57
CA GLN A 79 15.33 9.03 -0.68
C GLN A 79 15.86 7.80 -1.44
N ILE A 80 15.18 7.39 -2.50
CA ILE A 80 15.58 6.26 -3.35
C ILE A 80 16.89 6.59 -4.05
N ASP A 81 17.02 7.74 -4.71
CA ASP A 81 18.21 8.14 -5.45
C ASP A 81 19.45 8.19 -4.54
N ALA A 82 19.31 8.69 -3.31
CA ALA A 82 20.38 8.70 -2.32
C ALA A 82 20.86 7.28 -1.95
N ARG A 83 19.94 6.31 -1.85
CA ARG A 83 20.27 4.91 -1.53
C ARG A 83 20.82 4.14 -2.73
N VAL A 84 20.32 4.41 -3.93
CA VAL A 84 20.87 3.89 -5.17
C VAL A 84 22.31 4.38 -5.36
N LYS A 85 22.55 5.68 -5.18
CA LYS A 85 23.90 6.29 -5.26
C LYS A 85 24.88 5.67 -4.25
N SER A 86 24.39 5.32 -3.05
CA SER A 86 25.19 4.66 -2.02
C SER A 86 25.21 3.13 -2.12
N ARG A 87 24.71 2.54 -3.23
CA ARG A 87 24.64 1.08 -3.47
C ARG A 87 23.96 0.30 -2.33
N ARG A 88 22.99 0.91 -1.66
CA ARG A 88 22.17 0.28 -0.59
C ARG A 88 20.80 -0.16 -1.09
N MET A 89 20.46 0.15 -2.34
CA MET A 89 19.16 -0.14 -2.92
C MET A 89 19.27 -0.24 -4.44
N ARG A 90 18.51 -1.15 -5.05
CA ARG A 90 18.34 -1.21 -6.51
C ARG A 90 17.44 -0.05 -6.98
N PRO A 91 17.62 0.46 -8.21
CA PRO A 91 16.78 1.53 -8.73
C PRO A 91 15.31 1.07 -8.87
N ILE A 92 14.39 1.92 -8.43
CA ILE A 92 12.95 1.74 -8.58
C ILE A 92 12.29 3.12 -8.73
N ALA A 93 11.31 3.25 -9.62
CA ALA A 93 10.54 4.48 -9.73
C ALA A 93 9.67 4.69 -8.46
N PRO A 94 9.54 5.92 -7.93
CA PRO A 94 8.69 6.20 -6.77
C PRO A 94 7.26 5.66 -6.89
N GLU A 95 6.68 5.75 -8.09
CA GLU A 95 5.35 5.25 -8.40
C GLU A 95 5.27 3.73 -8.24
N GLN A 96 6.29 3.01 -8.73
CA GLN A 96 6.40 1.55 -8.58
C GLN A 96 6.59 1.15 -7.13
N PHE A 97 7.37 1.91 -6.36
CA PHE A 97 7.55 1.67 -4.92
C PHE A 97 6.19 1.71 -4.20
N VAL A 98 5.40 2.76 -4.42
CA VAL A 98 4.09 2.91 -3.77
C VAL A 98 3.13 1.83 -4.26
N VAL A 99 2.99 1.64 -5.57
CA VAL A 99 2.03 0.67 -6.13
C VAL A 99 2.33 -0.75 -5.66
N ASN A 100 3.60 -1.16 -5.65
CA ASN A 100 3.98 -2.49 -5.17
C ASN A 100 3.68 -2.68 -3.68
N LEU A 101 3.99 -1.69 -2.85
CA LEU A 101 3.72 -1.74 -1.40
C LEU A 101 2.21 -1.86 -1.12
N MET A 102 1.41 -1.03 -1.79
CA MET A 102 -0.04 -1.03 -1.65
C MET A 102 -0.64 -2.34 -2.17
N ALA A 103 -0.19 -2.83 -3.33
CA ALA A 103 -0.67 -4.09 -3.91
C ALA A 103 -0.46 -5.28 -2.96
N LEU A 104 0.71 -5.37 -2.32
CA LEU A 104 1.02 -6.45 -1.37
C LEU A 104 0.13 -6.45 -0.12
N CYS A 105 -0.42 -5.29 0.25
CA CYS A 105 -1.37 -5.12 1.35
C CYS A 105 -2.81 -5.37 0.90
N ILE A 106 -3.22 -4.80 -0.24
CA ILE A 106 -4.60 -4.77 -0.74
C ILE A 106 -5.01 -6.11 -1.36
N PHE A 107 -4.14 -6.74 -2.14
CA PHE A 107 -4.48 -7.94 -2.93
C PHE A 107 -5.06 -9.10 -2.10
N PRO A 108 -4.51 -9.46 -0.91
CA PRO A 108 -5.10 -10.48 -0.04
C PRO A 108 -6.57 -10.27 0.30
N PHE A 109 -6.98 -9.01 0.46
CA PHE A 109 -8.36 -8.65 0.79
C PHE A 109 -9.24 -8.59 -0.47
N ALA A 110 -8.73 -7.96 -1.54
CA ALA A 110 -9.45 -7.86 -2.81
C ALA A 110 -9.76 -9.22 -3.42
N ALA A 111 -8.81 -10.15 -3.35
CA ALA A 111 -8.93 -11.51 -3.89
C ALA A 111 -9.26 -12.56 -2.81
N ARG A 112 -9.79 -12.13 -1.67
CA ARG A 112 -9.98 -12.98 -0.50
C ARG A 112 -10.73 -14.30 -0.77
N PRO A 113 -11.90 -14.31 -1.46
CA PRO A 113 -12.62 -15.56 -1.71
C PRO A 113 -11.79 -16.56 -2.54
N MET A 114 -11.04 -16.06 -3.51
CA MET A 114 -10.18 -16.86 -4.38
C MET A 114 -9.00 -17.45 -3.60
N ILE A 115 -8.32 -16.64 -2.78
CA ILE A 115 -7.22 -17.11 -1.93
C ILE A 115 -7.72 -18.13 -0.91
N ALA A 116 -8.87 -17.88 -0.30
CA ALA A 116 -9.47 -18.78 0.67
C ALA A 116 -9.83 -20.13 0.04
N ALA A 117 -10.46 -20.14 -1.15
CA ALA A 117 -10.77 -21.36 -1.87
C ALA A 117 -9.51 -22.12 -2.31
N MET A 118 -8.51 -21.42 -2.84
CA MET A 118 -7.27 -22.03 -3.35
C MET A 118 -6.40 -22.63 -2.25
N LEU A 119 -6.38 -22.02 -1.06
CA LEU A 119 -5.55 -22.44 0.07
C LEU A 119 -6.32 -23.19 1.17
N GLY A 120 -7.62 -23.41 0.99
CA GLY A 120 -8.47 -24.06 1.99
C GLY A 120 -8.57 -23.28 3.31
N MET A 121 -8.55 -21.94 3.24
CA MET A 121 -8.60 -21.10 4.44
C MET A 121 -10.05 -20.79 4.83
N ASP A 122 -10.35 -20.98 6.11
CA ASP A 122 -11.52 -20.39 6.74
C ASP A 122 -11.23 -18.95 7.21
N GLN A 123 -12.19 -18.34 7.93
CA GLN A 123 -12.05 -16.99 8.48
C GLN A 123 -10.82 -16.88 9.41
N GLN A 124 -10.64 -17.85 10.31
CA GLN A 124 -9.58 -17.81 11.32
C GLN A 124 -8.20 -17.98 10.68
N ALA A 125 -8.07 -18.91 9.73
CA ALA A 125 -6.86 -19.11 8.94
C ALA A 125 -6.50 -17.85 8.13
N PHE A 126 -7.48 -17.16 7.56
CA PHE A 126 -7.25 -15.90 6.86
C PHE A 126 -6.78 -14.79 7.80
N GLU A 127 -7.36 -14.66 9.00
CA GLU A 127 -6.90 -13.69 10.00
C GLU A 127 -5.47 -13.95 10.45
N GLN A 128 -5.11 -15.21 10.69
CA GLN A 128 -3.73 -15.62 11.00
C GLN A 128 -2.78 -15.33 9.84
N PHE A 129 -3.22 -15.58 8.61
CA PHE A 129 -2.45 -15.24 7.41
C PHE A 129 -2.15 -13.74 7.33
N ILE A 130 -3.14 -12.87 7.58
CA ILE A 130 -2.94 -11.41 7.62
C ILE A 130 -2.03 -11.00 8.78
N ALA A 131 -2.19 -11.58 9.97
CA ALA A 131 -1.34 -11.30 11.12
C ALA A 131 0.13 -11.64 10.84
N ARG A 132 0.39 -12.78 10.18
CA ARG A 132 1.74 -13.17 9.77
C ARG A 132 2.31 -12.22 8.72
N ARG A 133 1.50 -11.83 7.72
CA ARG A 133 1.90 -10.85 6.71
C ARG A 133 2.34 -9.53 7.32
N ARG A 134 1.66 -9.05 8.37
CA ARG A 134 2.06 -7.82 9.07
C ARG A 134 3.52 -7.87 9.55
N GLN A 135 3.97 -9.03 10.01
CA GLN A 135 5.33 -9.24 10.51
C GLN A 135 6.34 -9.43 9.39
N ASP A 136 6.02 -10.24 8.38
CA ASP A 136 6.98 -10.65 7.35
C ASP A 136 7.11 -9.63 6.21
N LEU A 137 6.04 -8.91 5.90
CA LEU A 137 5.95 -8.10 4.69
C LEU A 137 6.96 -6.94 4.64
N PRO A 138 7.28 -6.23 5.75
CA PRO A 138 8.31 -5.19 5.71
C PRO A 138 9.66 -5.74 5.26
N ALA A 139 10.10 -6.85 5.84
CA ALA A 139 11.38 -7.49 5.51
C ALA A 139 11.38 -8.02 4.07
N PHE A 140 10.27 -8.63 3.63
CA PHE A 140 10.12 -9.10 2.25
C PHE A 140 10.25 -7.95 1.23
N PHE A 141 9.51 -6.87 1.43
CA PHE A 141 9.48 -5.73 0.51
C PHE A 141 10.83 -5.01 0.45
N LEU A 142 11.45 -4.72 1.60
CA LEU A 142 12.76 -4.08 1.65
C LEU A 142 13.87 -5.01 1.12
N GLY A 143 13.76 -6.31 1.38
CA GLY A 143 14.66 -7.33 0.85
C GLY A 143 14.66 -7.38 -0.67
N ALA A 144 13.47 -7.26 -1.29
CA ALA A 144 13.31 -7.20 -2.74
C ALA A 144 13.96 -5.95 -3.38
N LEU A 145 14.34 -4.95 -2.58
CA LEU A 145 14.96 -3.70 -3.03
C LEU A 145 16.46 -3.62 -2.72
N ARG A 146 17.05 -4.64 -2.10
CA ARG A 146 18.49 -4.71 -1.88
C ARG A 146 19.25 -4.84 -3.22
N PRO A 147 20.52 -4.39 -3.30
CA PRO A 147 21.34 -4.50 -4.51
C PRO A 147 21.42 -5.93 -5.06
#